data_AF-A0A6B3H5Y1-F1
#
_entry.id   AF-A0A6B3H5Y1-F1
#
_cell.length_a   1.000
_cell.length_b   1.000
_cell.length_c   1.000
_cell.angle_alpha   90.00
_cell.angle_beta   90.00
_cell.angle_gamma   90.00
#
_symmetry.space_group_name_H-M   'P 1'
#
loop_
_entity.id
_entity.type
_entity.pdbx_description
1 polymer ?
#
loop_
_entity_poly.entity_id
_entity_poly.type
_entity_poly.pdbx_seq_one_letter_code
_entity_poly.pdbx_strand_id
1 'polypeptide(L)' 'TIRHALTTELPQPPKHPAKIVKHRLTVLLPPPLPGAQELAPVRRTLVIPLQNCDGCDRAFRATAPGHCRGCRNEPTATAA' A
#
# COMPACT_ATOMS: atom_id res chain seq x y z
N THR A 1 -4.96 -1.58 -20.37
CA THR A 1 -5.56 -2.95 -20.31
C THR A 1 -4.58 -3.96 -20.88
N ILE A 2 -4.76 -5.26 -20.60
CA ILE A 2 -3.88 -6.32 -21.13
C ILE A 2 -3.83 -6.30 -22.67
N ARG A 3 -4.99 -6.12 -23.32
CA ARG A 3 -5.07 -5.99 -24.78
C ARG A 3 -4.13 -4.92 -25.32
N HIS A 4 -4.21 -3.70 -24.78
CA HIS A 4 -3.34 -2.59 -25.18
C HIS A 4 -1.85 -2.97 -25.05
N ALA A 5 -1.44 -3.53 -23.90
CA ALA A 5 -0.05 -3.95 -23.69
C ALA A 5 0.44 -5.01 -24.69
N LEU A 6 -0.45 -5.85 -25.21
CA LEU A 6 -0.11 -6.88 -26.19
C LEU A 6 -0.10 -6.37 -27.63
N THR A 7 -0.91 -5.37 -27.96
CA THR A 7 -1.19 -4.98 -29.36
C THR A 7 -0.69 -3.59 -29.76
N THR A 8 -0.10 -2.80 -28.86
CA THR A 8 0.51 -1.49 -29.23
C THR A 8 1.97 -1.62 -29.66
N GLU A 9 2.46 -0.62 -30.40
CA GLU A 9 3.85 -0.56 -30.92
C GLU A 9 4.24 -1.79 -31.77
N LEU A 10 3.27 -2.31 -32.54
CA LEU A 10 3.52 -3.43 -33.46
C LEU A 10 4.09 -2.90 -34.79
N PRO A 11 5.03 -3.63 -35.42
CA PRO A 11 5.43 -3.34 -36.79
C PRO A 11 4.23 -3.49 -37.74
N GLN A 12 4.10 -2.56 -38.69
CA GLN A 12 3.01 -2.51 -39.65
C GLN A 12 3.50 -2.82 -41.08
N PRO A 13 2.92 -3.82 -41.77
CA PRO A 13 1.94 -4.78 -41.28
C PRO A 13 2.58 -5.88 -40.42
N PRO A 14 1.88 -6.42 -39.41
CA PRO A 14 2.41 -7.49 -38.57
C PRO A 14 2.48 -8.80 -39.36
N LYS A 15 3.69 -9.26 -39.68
CA LYS A 15 3.90 -10.54 -40.41
C LYS A 15 3.45 -11.76 -39.61
N HIS A 16 3.60 -11.73 -38.28
CA HIS A 16 3.29 -12.85 -37.38
C HIS A 16 2.63 -12.41 -36.07
N PRO A 17 1.36 -11.94 -36.11
CA PRO A 17 0.69 -11.36 -34.94
C PRO A 17 0.65 -12.31 -33.72
N ALA A 18 0.35 -13.60 -33.95
CA ALA A 18 0.31 -14.60 -32.88
C ALA A 18 1.67 -14.82 -32.20
N LYS A 19 2.78 -14.79 -32.96
CA LYS A 19 4.13 -14.94 -32.39
C LYS A 19 4.52 -13.75 -31.53
N ILE A 20 4.11 -12.54 -31.93
CA ILE A 20 4.38 -11.32 -31.14
C ILE A 20 3.62 -11.39 -29.81
N VAL A 21 2.34 -11.74 -29.83
CA VAL A 21 1.55 -11.90 -28.60
C VAL A 21 2.16 -12.96 -27.69
N LYS A 22 2.53 -14.13 -28.24
CA LYS A 22 3.22 -15.19 -27.49
C LYS A 22 4.50 -14.68 -26.85
N HIS A 23 5.36 -13.98 -27.60
CA HIS A 23 6.61 -13.45 -27.09
C HIS A 23 6.39 -12.47 -25.93
N ARG A 24 5.45 -11.52 -26.07
CA ARG A 24 5.15 -10.55 -25.01
C ARG A 24 4.57 -11.22 -23.76
N LEU A 25 3.74 -12.25 -23.93
CA LEU A 25 3.22 -13.11 -22.87
C LEU A 25 4.23 -14.09 -22.27
N THR A 26 5.49 -14.10 -22.69
CA THR A 26 6.51 -14.96 -22.09
C THR A 26 7.72 -14.18 -21.61
N VAL A 27 8.13 -13.16 -22.35
CA VAL A 27 9.39 -12.44 -22.13
C VAL A 27 9.17 -11.11 -21.42
N LEU A 28 8.01 -10.46 -21.60
CA LEU A 28 7.71 -9.14 -21.03
C LEU A 28 6.76 -9.20 -19.83
N LEU A 29 6.51 -10.39 -19.28
CA LEU A 29 5.81 -10.46 -18.00
C LEU A 29 6.70 -9.89 -16.90
N PRO A 30 6.14 -9.10 -15.98
CA PRO A 30 6.84 -8.81 -14.75
C PRO A 30 7.14 -10.12 -14.01
N PRO A 31 8.21 -10.15 -13.21
CA PRO A 31 8.51 -11.30 -12.36
C PRO A 31 7.27 -11.67 -11.52
N PRO A 32 7.06 -12.97 -11.24
CA PRO A 32 5.92 -13.40 -10.45
C PRO A 32 5.95 -12.68 -9.09
N LEU A 33 4.78 -12.26 -8.63
CA LEU A 33 4.66 -11.73 -7.28
C LEU A 33 5.07 -12.82 -6.29
N PRO A 34 5.80 -12.47 -5.22
CA PRO A 34 6.12 -13.42 -4.16
C PRO A 34 4.84 -14.03 -3.59
N GLY A 35 4.93 -15.30 -3.18
CA GLY A 35 3.80 -16.03 -2.62
C GLY A 35 3.28 -15.35 -1.34
N ALA A 36 2.00 -15.56 -1.00
CA ALA A 36 1.41 -15.00 0.23
C ALA A 36 2.18 -15.43 1.49
N GLN A 37 2.78 -16.62 1.47
CA GLN A 37 3.61 -17.17 2.54
C GLN A 37 4.97 -16.47 2.64
N GLU A 38 5.56 -16.08 1.50
CA GLU A 38 6.80 -15.31 1.45
C GLU A 38 6.60 -13.87 1.92
N LEU A 39 5.41 -13.33 1.69
CA LEU A 39 4.98 -12.02 2.18
C LEU A 39 4.56 -12.04 3.66
N ALA A 40 4.47 -13.22 4.29
CA ALA A 40 4.11 -13.30 5.69
C ALA A 40 5.24 -12.68 6.55
N PRO A 41 4.92 -11.75 7.46
CA PRO A 41 5.93 -11.12 8.28
C PRO A 41 6.60 -12.16 9.20
N VAL A 42 7.93 -12.28 9.11
CA VAL A 42 8.76 -13.20 9.89
C VAL A 42 8.61 -12.98 11.41
N ARG A 43 8.23 -11.76 11.81
CA ARG A 43 7.91 -11.40 13.20
C ARG A 43 6.69 -10.48 13.22
N ARG A 44 5.90 -10.56 14.29
CA ARG A 44 4.80 -9.61 14.52
C ARG A 44 5.39 -8.20 14.67
N THR A 45 5.22 -7.36 13.64
CA THR A 45 5.58 -5.94 13.71
C THR A 45 4.71 -5.28 14.77
N LEU A 46 5.32 -4.53 15.70
CA LEU A 46 4.56 -3.73 16.66
C LEU A 46 3.83 -2.62 15.89
N VAL A 47 2.54 -2.80 15.65
CA VAL A 47 1.69 -1.77 15.06
C VAL A 47 1.22 -0.85 16.16
N ILE A 48 1.68 0.41 16.14
CA ILE A 48 1.15 1.45 17.04
C ILE A 48 -0.11 2.04 16.38
N PRO A 49 -1.32 1.79 16.92
CA PRO A 49 -2.56 2.21 16.30
C PRO A 49 -2.65 3.73 16.18
N LEU A 50 -3.33 4.18 15.14
CA LEU A 50 -3.74 5.57 14.97
C LEU A 50 -5.11 5.73 15.64
N GLN A 51 -5.26 6.73 16.49
CA GLN A 51 -6.48 7.02 17.24
C GLN A 51 -6.67 8.53 17.35
N ASN A 52 -7.91 8.98 17.52
CA ASN A 52 -8.22 10.40 17.75
C ASN A 52 -8.21 10.72 19.25
N CYS A 53 -7.89 11.96 19.58
CA CYS A 53 -7.86 12.46 20.96
C CYS A 53 -9.25 12.92 21.40
N ASP A 54 -9.75 12.40 22.53
CA ASP A 54 -11.09 12.75 23.04
C ASP A 54 -11.24 14.25 23.39
N GLY A 55 -10.13 14.93 23.70
CA GLY A 55 -10.16 16.35 24.10
C GLY A 55 -10.02 17.36 22.95
N CYS A 56 -9.55 16.96 21.76
CA CYS A 56 -9.29 17.91 20.66
C CYS A 56 -9.42 17.31 19.25
N ASP A 57 -9.88 16.06 19.14
CA ASP A 57 -10.04 15.27 17.91
C ASP A 57 -8.77 15.14 17.03
N ARG A 58 -7.60 15.48 17.58
CA ARG A 58 -6.33 15.34 16.86
C ARG A 58 -5.93 13.86 16.76
N ALA A 59 -5.69 13.39 15.54
CA ALA A 59 -5.12 12.07 15.29
C ALA A 59 -3.70 11.94 15.87
N PHE A 60 -3.44 10.86 16.61
CA PHE A 60 -2.13 10.55 17.17
C PHE A 60 -1.91 9.03 17.27
N ARG A 61 -0.66 8.60 17.45
CA ARG A 61 -0.29 7.18 17.62
C ARG A 61 0.10 6.90 19.07
N ALA A 62 -0.50 5.88 19.67
CA ALA A 62 -0.16 5.40 21.01
C ALA A 62 -0.49 3.91 21.16
N THR A 63 0.15 3.22 22.11
CA THR A 63 -0.11 1.80 22.38
C THR A 63 -1.40 1.57 23.16
N ALA A 64 -1.94 2.60 23.81
CA ALA A 64 -3.19 2.57 24.55
C ALA A 64 -4.05 3.82 24.22
N PRO A 65 -5.38 3.73 24.37
CA PRO A 65 -6.29 4.89 24.30
C PRO A 65 -5.86 6.02 25.24
N GLY A 66 -6.15 7.28 24.86
CA GLY A 66 -5.92 8.42 25.74
C GLY A 66 -5.86 9.78 25.04
N HIS A 67 -5.18 10.72 25.68
CA HIS A 67 -5.04 12.08 25.20
C HIS A 67 -3.76 12.26 24.37
N CYS A 68 -3.80 13.13 23.35
CA CYS A 68 -2.63 13.48 22.56
C CYS A 68 -1.57 14.24 23.41
N ARG A 69 -0.33 14.35 22.90
CA ARG A 69 0.75 15.05 23.61
C ARG A 69 0.42 16.50 23.97
N GLY A 70 -0.39 17.18 23.16
CA GLY A 70 -0.89 18.54 23.46
C GLY A 70 -1.73 18.52 24.73
N CYS A 71 -2.86 17.81 24.70
CA CYS A 71 -3.78 17.72 25.85
C CYS A 71 -3.14 17.14 27.13
N ARG A 72 -2.11 16.28 27.03
CA ARG A 72 -1.37 15.81 28.22
C ARG A 72 -0.45 16.85 28.84
N ASN A 73 0.01 17.82 28.05
CA ASN A 73 0.96 18.85 28.47
C ASN A 73 0.27 20.17 28.83
N GLU A 74 -1.03 20.31 28.58
CA GLU A 74 -1.84 21.40 29.10
C GLU A 74 -2.09 21.14 30.60
N PRO A 75 -1.51 21.93 31.52
CA PRO A 75 -1.95 21.89 32.90
C PRO A 75 -3.42 22.32 32.92
N THR A 76 -4.28 21.45 33.45
CA THR A 76 -5.70 21.68 33.60
C THR A 76 -5.91 23.03 34.29
N ALA A 77 -6.30 24.06 33.54
CA ALA A 77 -6.98 25.20 34.12
C ALA A 77 -8.37 24.69 34.49
N THR A 78 -8.47 24.16 35.72
CA THR A 78 -9.72 23.81 36.37
C THR A 78 -10.68 24.99 36.23
N ALA A 79 -11.76 24.80 35.48
CA ALA A 79 -12.86 25.75 35.39
C ALA A 79 -13.57 25.83 36.75
N ALA A 80 -13.55 27.02 37.35
CA ALA A 80 -14.44 27.45 38.42
C ALA A 80 -15.61 28.24 37.82
#